data_AF-A0A8B9XYA3-F1
#
_entry.id   AF-A0A8B9XYA3-F1
#
_cell.length_a   1.000
_cell.length_b   1.000
_cell.length_c   1.000
_cell.angle_alpha   90.00
_cell.angle_beta   90.00
_cell.angle_gamma   90.00
#
_symmetry.space_group_name_H-M   'P 1'
#
loop_
_entity.id
_entity.type
_entity.pdbx_description
1 polymer ?
#
loop_
_entity_poly.entity_id
_entity_poly.type
_entity_poly.pdbx_seq_one_letter_code
_entity_poly.pdbx_strand_id
1 'polypeptide(L)'
;TRESSLLLIQDREELRLIQNLINEEEILFWNGLNFTLSEKSWKWVNGSFLNSKILPIFGDAKEDCCVYISKTQCISDYCAAENRWIFHV
;
A
#
# COMPACT_ATOMS: atom_id res chain seq x y z
N THR A 1 -7.58 10.68 22.83
CA THR A 1 -7.51 9.41 22.07
C THR A 1 -6.68 9.69 20.83
N ARG A 2 -5.60 8.92 20.58
CA ARG A 2 -4.82 9.05 19.35
C ARG A 2 -5.56 8.26 18.27
N GLU A 3 -6.06 8.95 17.24
CA GLU A 3 -6.70 8.28 16.11
C GLU A 3 -5.62 7.76 15.18
N SER A 4 -5.52 6.44 15.05
CA SER A 4 -4.59 5.80 14.11
C SER A 4 -5.30 5.55 12.79
N SER A 5 -4.67 5.93 11.67
CA SER A 5 -5.13 5.58 10.33
C SER A 5 -4.19 4.58 9.69
N LEU A 6 -4.66 3.88 8.66
CA LEU A 6 -3.76 3.11 7.81
C LEU A 6 -2.77 4.03 7.12
N LEU A 7 -1.59 3.48 6.84
CA LEU A 7 -0.49 4.20 6.23
C LEU A 7 -0.91 4.80 4.87
N LEU A 8 -0.76 6.11 4.69
CA LEU A 8 -1.00 6.78 3.42
C LEU A 8 0.33 7.33 2.92
N ILE A 9 0.88 6.75 1.84
CA ILE A 9 2.17 7.21 1.32
C ILE A 9 1.97 8.48 0.51
N GLN A 10 2.61 9.56 0.96
CA GLN A 10 2.54 10.89 0.37
C GLN A 10 3.56 11.10 -0.74
N ASP A 11 4.75 10.52 -0.60
CA ASP A 11 5.84 10.68 -1.57
C ASP A 11 6.83 9.49 -1.57
N ARG A 12 7.83 9.58 -2.46
CA ARG A 12 8.85 8.55 -2.62
C ARG A 12 9.84 8.46 -1.45
N GLU A 13 10.08 9.56 -0.75
CA GLU A 13 11.00 9.58 0.39
C GLU A 13 10.34 8.89 1.58
N GLU A 14 9.04 9.12 1.80
CA GLU A 14 8.27 8.39 2.81
C GLU A 14 8.25 6.89 2.52
N LEU A 15 7.96 6.48 1.27
CA LEU A 15 8.08 5.07 0.87
C LEU A 15 9.45 4.50 1.23
N ARG A 16 10.53 5.21 0.85
CA ARG A 16 11.90 4.75 1.08
C ARG A 16 12.22 4.61 2.57
N LEU A 17 11.76 5.54 3.40
CA LEU A 17 11.92 5.47 4.85
C LEU A 17 11.21 4.23 5.42
N ILE A 18 9.96 3.99 5.02
CA ILE A 18 9.21 2.81 5.43
C ILE A 18 9.92 1.52 5.01
N GLN A 19 10.37 1.46 3.77
CA GLN A 19 11.10 0.31 3.23
C GLN A 19 12.41 0.03 3.98
N ASN A 20 13.14 1.07 4.38
CA ASN A 20 14.35 0.92 5.19
C ASN A 20 14.07 0.40 6.61
N LEU A 21 12.86 0.60 7.14
CA LEU A 21 12.43 0.06 8.44
C LEU A 21 12.02 -1.42 8.36
N ILE A 22 11.78 -1.95 7.15
CA ILE A 22 11.48 -3.36 6.93
C ILE A 22 12.79 -4.14 6.90
N ASN A 23 13.05 -4.90 7.97
CA ASN A 23 14.29 -5.65 8.11
C ASN A 23 14.35 -6.91 7.22
N GLU A 24 13.22 -7.61 7.09
CA GLU A 24 13.11 -8.89 6.38
C GLU A 24 12.49 -8.71 4.99
N GLU A 25 13.11 -9.29 3.96
CA GLU A 25 12.68 -9.12 2.56
C GLU A 25 11.35 -9.81 2.23
N GLU A 26 11.01 -10.87 2.96
CA GLU A 26 9.82 -11.70 2.71
C GLU A 26 8.55 -11.14 3.37
N ILE A 27 8.67 -10.13 4.23
CA ILE A 27 7.50 -9.57 4.92
C ILE A 27 6.80 -8.55 4.02
N LEU A 28 5.49 -8.76 3.86
CA LEU A 28 4.59 -7.86 3.17
C LEU A 28 3.69 -7.14 4.16
N PHE A 29 3.57 -5.83 3.98
CA PHE A 29 2.73 -4.96 4.79
C PHE A 29 1.67 -4.26 3.95
N TRP A 30 0.40 -4.46 4.28
CA TRP A 30 -0.67 -3.71 3.64
C TRP A 30 -0.64 -2.25 4.07
N ASN A 31 -0.85 -1.35 3.10
CA ASN A 31 -0.78 0.08 3.28
C ASN A 31 -2.10 0.81 2.95
N GLY A 32 -3.27 0.19 3.06
CA GLY A 32 -4.52 0.95 2.88
C GLY A 32 -4.86 1.32 1.42
N LEU A 33 -4.13 0.79 0.43
CA LEU A 33 -4.46 0.94 -0.99
C LEU A 33 -5.27 -0.26 -1.48
N ASN A 34 -6.37 0.01 -2.18
CA ASN A 34 -7.17 -0.98 -2.87
C ASN A 34 -7.48 -0.55 -4.31
N PHE A 35 -7.70 -1.53 -5.18
CA PHE A 35 -8.11 -1.26 -6.55
C PHE A 35 -9.63 -1.06 -6.62
N THR A 36 -10.06 0.03 -7.26
CA THR A 36 -11.48 0.32 -7.47
C THR A 36 -11.84 0.04 -8.93
N LEU A 37 -12.65 -0.99 -9.18
CA LEU A 37 -12.99 -1.44 -10.54
C LEU A 37 -13.79 -0.39 -11.33
N SER A 38 -14.74 0.30 -10.69
CA SER A 38 -15.58 1.32 -11.34
C SER A 38 -14.76 2.50 -11.87
N GLU A 39 -13.69 2.85 -11.17
CA GLU A 39 -12.79 3.97 -11.50
C GLU A 39 -11.53 3.50 -12.24
N LYS A 40 -11.31 2.17 -12.32
CA LYS A 40 -10.11 1.51 -12.87
C LYS A 40 -8.80 2.09 -12.32
N SER A 41 -8.79 2.41 -11.03
CA SER A 41 -7.68 3.12 -10.39
C SER A 41 -7.45 2.64 -8.96
N TRP A 42 -6.26 2.93 -8.46
CA TRP A 42 -5.86 2.68 -7.09
C TRP A 42 -6.35 3.82 -6.19
N LYS A 43 -6.99 3.46 -5.08
CA LYS A 43 -7.57 4.40 -4.13
C LYS A 43 -7.08 4.09 -2.73
N TRP A 44 -6.85 5.14 -1.96
CA TRP A 44 -6.57 5.01 -0.54
C TRP A 44 -7.88 4.88 0.24
N VAL A 45 -7.80 4.31 1.46
CA VAL A 45 -8.96 4.22 2.37
C VAL A 45 -9.64 5.55 2.70
N ASN A 46 -8.95 6.69 2.54
CA ASN A 46 -9.53 8.02 2.72
C ASN A 46 -10.29 8.53 1.48
N GLY A 47 -10.35 7.73 0.41
CA GLY A 47 -11.04 8.06 -0.84
C GLY A 47 -10.21 8.85 -1.85
N SER A 48 -8.95 9.19 -1.56
CA SER A 48 -8.08 9.86 -2.54
C SER A 48 -7.50 8.86 -3.54
N PHE A 49 -7.25 9.31 -4.77
CA PHE A 49 -6.59 8.50 -5.79
C PHE A 49 -5.08 8.46 -5.58
N LEU A 50 -4.48 7.32 -5.89
CA LEU A 50 -3.03 7.21 -5.97
C LEU A 50 -2.48 8.07 -7.11
N ASN A 51 -1.46 8.85 -6.80
CA ASN A 51 -0.62 9.42 -7.83
C ASN A 51 0.36 8.33 -8.33
N SER A 52 0.08 7.78 -9.51
CA SER A 52 0.85 6.67 -10.11
C SER A 52 2.34 6.98 -10.34
N LYS A 53 2.75 8.26 -10.28
CA LYS A 53 4.16 8.66 -10.34
C LYS A 53 4.92 8.35 -9.04
N ILE A 54 4.21 8.17 -7.93
CA ILE A 54 4.78 8.01 -6.60
C ILE A 54 5.17 6.55 -6.37
N LEU A 55 4.28 5.61 -6.66
CA LEU A 55 4.47 4.19 -6.36
C LEU A 55 4.44 3.34 -7.64
N PRO A 56 5.56 2.72 -8.05
CA PRO A 56 5.52 1.65 -9.02
C PRO A 56 4.92 0.40 -8.37
N ILE A 57 3.68 0.06 -8.73
CA ILE A 57 3.00 -1.14 -8.25
C ILE A 57 3.25 -2.27 -9.24
N PHE A 58 3.73 -3.41 -8.73
CA PHE A 58 3.98 -4.63 -9.49
C PHE A 58 2.83 -5.62 -9.29
N GLY A 59 2.42 -6.30 -10.36
CA GLY A 59 1.32 -7.26 -10.35
C GLY A 59 0.06 -6.73 -11.02
N ASP A 60 -1.02 -7.51 -10.92
CA ASP A 60 -2.26 -7.24 -11.62
C ASP A 60 -3.12 -6.19 -10.92
N ALA A 61 -3.73 -5.30 -11.68
CA ALA A 61 -4.72 -4.34 -11.18
C ALA A 61 -6.13 -4.91 -11.40
N LYS A 62 -6.63 -5.67 -10.43
CA LYS A 62 -7.93 -6.37 -10.48
C LYS A 62 -8.79 -6.01 -9.28
N GLU A 63 -10.09 -6.30 -9.40
CA GLU A 63 -11.01 -6.27 -8.26
C GLU A 63 -10.47 -7.14 -7.12
N ASP A 64 -10.72 -6.71 -5.89
CA ASP A 64 -10.22 -7.33 -4.65
C ASP A 64 -8.70 -7.36 -4.48
N CYS A 65 -7.94 -6.64 -5.32
CA CYS A 65 -6.51 -6.44 -5.10
C CYS A 65 -6.22 -5.24 -4.18
N CYS A 66 -5.25 -5.44 -3.32
CA CYS A 66 -4.69 -4.49 -2.38
C CYS A 66 -3.20 -4.35 -2.61
N VAL A 67 -2.62 -3.22 -2.19
CA VAL A 67 -1.18 -2.99 -2.31
C VAL A 67 -0.48 -3.33 -0.99
N TYR A 68 0.60 -4.08 -1.12
CA TYR A 68 1.50 -4.44 -0.04
C TYR A 68 2.88 -3.83 -0.30
N ILE A 69 3.54 -3.39 0.77
CA ILE A 69 4.89 -2.88 0.76
C ILE A 69 5.81 -3.99 1.26
N SER A 70 6.82 -4.31 0.47
CA SER A 70 8.01 -5.04 0.90
C SER A 70 9.18 -4.07 1.04
N LYS A 71 10.31 -4.56 1.56
CA LYS A 71 11.57 -3.80 1.64
C LYS A 71 12.01 -3.17 0.31
N THR A 72 11.61 -3.74 -0.83
CA THR A 72 12.11 -3.32 -2.15
C THR A 72 11.00 -2.89 -3.11
N GLN A 73 9.76 -3.34 -2.92
CA GLN A 73 8.70 -3.19 -3.92
C GLN A 73 7.34 -2.88 -3.29
N CYS A 74 6.44 -2.35 -4.13
CA CYS A 74 5.00 -2.30 -3.87
C CYS A 74 4.32 -3.35 -4.75
N ILE A 75 3.63 -4.31 -4.14
CA ILE A 75 3.08 -5.49 -4.82
C ILE A 75 1.56 -5.48 -4.71
N SER A 76 0.89 -5.73 -5.83
CA SER A 76 -0.54 -5.99 -5.87
C SER A 76 -0.79 -7.48 -5.60
N ASP A 77 -1.64 -7.76 -4.61
CA ASP A 77 -2.11 -9.10 -4.31
C ASP A 77 -3.54 -9.03 -3.75
N TYR A 78 -4.22 -10.16 -3.60
CA TYR A 78 -5.57 -10.21 -3.05
C TYR A 78 -5.62 -9.60 -1.64
N CYS A 79 -6.62 -8.76 -1.38
CA CYS A 79 -6.87 -8.17 -0.05
C CYS A 79 -7.15 -9.24 1.02
N ALA A 80 -7.60 -10.42 0.62
CA ALA A 80 -7.88 -11.55 1.49
C ALA A 80 -6.61 -12.33 1.93
N ALA A 81 -5.43 -11.99 1.42
CA ALA A 81 -4.19 -12.63 1.84
C ALA A 81 -3.86 -12.31 3.31
N GLU A 82 -3.40 -13.31 4.05
CA GLU A 82 -2.99 -13.15 5.46
C GLU A 82 -1.62 -12.47 5.57
N ASN A 83 -1.62 -11.14 5.43
CA ASN A 83 -0.41 -10.31 5.50
C ASN A 83 -0.43 -9.36 6.72
N ARG A 84 0.71 -8.72 7.02
CA ARG A 84 0.83 -7.75 8.13
C ARG A 84 0.34 -6.36 7.69
N TRP A 85 0.14 -5.45 8.64
CA TRP A 85 -0.51 -4.14 8.40
C TRP A 85 0.34 -3.02 9.04
N ILE A 86 0.46 -1.86 8.38
CA ILE A 86 1.11 -0.66 8.96
C ILE A 86 0.07 0.42 9.28
N PHE A 87 0.15 0.97 10.50
CA PHE A 87 -0.67 2.10 10.96
C PHE A 87 0.20 3.34 11.21
N HIS A 88 -0.35 4.52 10.93
CA HIS A 88 0.17 5.83 11.32
C HIS A 88 -0.56 6.33 12.58
N VAL A 89 0.10 7.06 13.49
CA VAL A 89 -0.45 7.51 14.79
C VAL A 89 -0.19 8.98 15.07
#